data_AF-A0A9D1F416-F1
#
_entry.id   AF-A0A9D1F416-F1
#
_cell.length_a   1.000
_cell.length_b   1.000
_cell.length_c   1.000
_cell.angle_alpha   90.00
_cell.angle_beta   90.00
_cell.angle_gamma   90.00
#
_symmetry.space_group_name_H-M   'P 1'
#
loop_
_entity.id
_entity.type
_entity.pdbx_description
1 polymer ?
#
loop_
_entity_poly.entity_id
_entity_poly.type
_entity_poly.pdbx_seq_one_letter_code
_entity_poly.pdbx_strand_id
1 'polypeptide(L)' 'MGFVDFYIVPHIGNAEMGKGAQDVINAYASVLDIRAITDDQIICVENDTVTIL' A
#
# COMPACT_ATOMS: atom_id res chain seq x y z
N MET A 1 -6.49 -10.52 7.91
CA MET A 1 -5.91 -11.07 9.16
C MET A 1 -5.71 -10.00 10.24
N GLY A 2 -5.91 -8.71 9.96
CA GLY A 2 -5.98 -7.68 11.02
C GLY A 2 -4.67 -7.43 11.76
N PHE A 3 -3.52 -7.67 11.12
CA PHE A 3 -2.19 -7.40 11.71
C PHE A 3 -1.83 -5.92 11.71
N VAL A 4 -2.52 -5.12 10.90
CA VAL A 4 -2.35 -3.68 10.74
C VAL A 4 -3.71 -3.03 10.53
N ASP A 5 -3.82 -1.76 10.88
CA ASP A 5 -5.05 -0.95 10.76
C ASP A 5 -5.15 -0.19 9.43
N PHE A 6 -4.26 -0.46 8.47
CA PHE A 6 -4.23 0.14 7.14
C PHE A 6 -4.26 -0.93 6.03
N TYR A 7 -4.58 -0.50 4.81
CA TYR A 7 -4.64 -1.36 3.64
C TYR A 7 -3.40 -1.16 2.78
N ILE A 8 -2.81 -2.27 2.33
CA ILE A 8 -1.60 -2.24 1.50
C ILE A 8 -2.01 -2.39 0.05
N VAL A 9 -1.53 -1.49 -0.82
CA VAL A 9 -1.69 -1.60 -2.27
C VAL A 9 -0.31 -1.75 -2.91
N PRO A 10 0.06 -2.95 -3.38
CA PRO A 10 1.35 -3.17 -4.00
C PRO A 10 1.39 -2.66 -5.45
N HIS A 11 2.57 -2.75 -6.06
CA HIS A 11 2.81 -2.55 -7.49
C HIS A 11 2.54 -1.13 -7.99
N ILE A 12 2.57 -0.10 -7.13
CA ILE A 12 2.41 1.27 -7.61
C ILE A 12 3.57 1.61 -8.57
N GLY A 13 3.24 2.13 -9.75
CA GLY A 13 4.22 2.42 -10.80
C GLY A 13 4.75 1.21 -11.57
N ASN A 14 4.33 -0.02 -11.24
CA ASN A 14 4.67 -1.22 -12.02
C ASN A 14 4.07 -1.14 -13.44
N ALA A 15 4.79 -1.67 -14.43
CA ALA A 15 4.42 -1.58 -15.85
C ALA A 15 3.12 -2.33 -16.22
N GLU A 16 2.84 -3.45 -15.56
CA GLU A 16 1.66 -4.29 -15.83
C GLU A 16 0.52 -3.96 -14.86
N MET A 17 0.83 -3.83 -13.57
CA MET A 17 -0.17 -3.75 -12.50
C MET A 17 -0.38 -2.32 -11.96
N GLY A 18 0.51 -1.37 -12.29
CA GLY A 18 0.49 -0.04 -11.68
C GLY A 18 -0.76 0.77 -11.98
N LYS A 19 -1.38 0.58 -13.14
CA LYS A 19 -2.67 1.20 -13.45
C LYS A 19 -3.78 0.70 -12.51
N GLY A 20 -3.86 -0.61 -12.29
CA GLY A 20 -4.83 -1.20 -11.36
C GLY A 20 -4.60 -0.73 -9.92
N ALA A 21 -3.34 -0.66 -9.49
CA ALA A 21 -2.98 -0.10 -8.19
C ALA A 21 -3.47 1.36 -8.06
N GLN A 22 -3.26 2.19 -9.09
CA GLN A 22 -3.71 3.58 -9.09
C GLN A 22 -5.24 3.70 -9.09
N ASP A 23 -5.95 2.85 -9.83
CA ASP A 23 -7.41 2.83 -9.86
C ASP A 23 -7.99 2.51 -8.48
N VAL A 24 -7.39 1.55 -7.74
CA VAL A 24 -7.77 1.24 -6.36
C VAL A 24 -7.52 2.42 -5.42
N ILE A 25 -6.35 3.07 -5.52
CA ILE A 25 -6.03 4.25 -4.70
C ILE A 25 -7.06 5.36 -4.95
N ASN A 26 -7.36 5.67 -6.22
CA ASN A 26 -8.32 6.71 -6.58
C ASN A 26 -9.72 6.42 -6.05
N ALA A 27 -10.14 5.16 -6.05
CA ALA A 27 -11.47 4.76 -5.58
C ALA A 27 -11.61 4.83 -4.05
N TYR A 28 -10.56 4.52 -3.30
CA TYR A 28 -10.69 4.22 -1.87
C TYR A 28 -9.83 5.07 -0.93
N ALA A 29 -8.81 5.79 -1.40
CA ALA A 29 -7.92 6.57 -0.54
C ALA A 29 -8.61 7.73 0.19
N SER A 30 -9.82 8.11 -0.23
CA SER A 30 -10.63 9.11 0.48
C SER A 30 -11.31 8.57 1.74
N VAL A 31 -11.43 7.24 1.87
CA VAL A 31 -12.18 6.59 2.96
C VAL A 31 -11.37 5.52 3.71
N LEU A 32 -10.29 5.02 3.14
CA LEU A 32 -9.38 4.03 3.76
C LEU A 32 -7.97 4.62 3.90
N ASP A 33 -7.27 4.29 5.00
CA ASP A 33 -5.81 4.52 5.09
C ASP A 33 -5.12 3.49 4.19
N ILE A 34 -4.71 3.95 3.00
CA ILE A 34 -4.00 3.14 2.01
C ILE A 34 -2.51 3.48 2.06
N ARG A 35 -1.70 2.44 2.23
CA ARG A 35 -0.25 2.49 2.08
C ARG A 35 0.13 1.79 0.77
N ALA A 36 0.37 2.61 -0.24
CA ALA A 36 0.84 2.12 -1.53
C ALA A 36 2.36 1.91 -1.51
N ILE A 37 2.83 0.81 -2.09
CA ILE A 37 4.26 0.47 -2.19
C ILE A 37 4.62 0.01 -3.60
N THR A 38 5.86 0.28 -4.02
CA THR A 38 6.41 -0.28 -5.26
C THR A 38 6.85 -1.73 -5.05
N ASP A 39 7.30 -2.39 -6.13
CA ASP A 39 7.83 -3.76 -6.07
C ASP A 39 9.14 -3.88 -5.28
N ASP A 40 9.88 -2.77 -5.19
CA ASP A 40 11.18 -2.70 -4.52
C ASP A 40 11.08 -2.26 -3.06
N GLN A 41 9.87 -1.92 -2.59
CA GLN A 41 9.64 -1.43 -1.25
C GLN A 41 9.07 -2.50 -0.32
N ILE A 42 9.37 -2.37 0.97
CA ILE A 42 8.81 -3.23 2.03
C ILE A 42 8.17 -2.41 3.12
N ILE A 43 7.16 -2.99 3.79
CA ILE A 43 6.58 -2.42 5.00
C ILE A 43 7.13 -3.21 6.20
N CYS A 44 7.96 -2.54 6.99
CA CYS A 44 8.45 -3.07 8.25
C CYS A 44 7.54 -2.58 9.38
N VAL A 45 6.93 -3.51 10.10
CA VAL A 45 6.11 -3.23 11.30
C VAL A 45 6.84 -3.81 12.51
N GLU A 46 7.32 -2.93 13.37
CA GLU A 46 8.01 -3.29 14.61
C GLU A 46 7.31 -2.60 15.79
N ASN A 47 6.62 -3.39 16.61
CA ASN A 47 5.71 -2.88 17.66
C ASN A 47 4.70 -1.90 17.04
N ASP A 48 4.69 -0.65 17.49
CA ASP A 48 3.79 0.41 17.00
C ASP A 48 4.41 1.26 15.87
N THR A 49 5.59 0.88 15.39
CA THR A 49 6.30 1.64 14.34
C THR A 49 6.12 0.99 12.98
N VAL A 50 5.69 1.80 12.01
CA VAL A 50 5.52 1.39 10.61
C VAL A 50 6.48 2.19 9.75
N THR A 51 7.39 1.49 9.06
CA THR A 51 8.37 2.09 8.15
C THR A 51 8.21 1.50 6.75
N ILE A 52 8.14 2.35 5.74
CA ILE A 52 8.24 1.93 4.33
C ILE A 52 9.70 2.14 3.92
N LEU A 53 10.38 1.06 3.56
CA LEU A 53 11.78 1.05 3.13
C LEU A 53 11.85 0.84 1.62
#